data_AF-A0A537XMI6-F1
#
_entry.id   AF-A0A537XMI6-F1
#
_cell.length_a   1.000
_cell.length_b   1.000
_cell.length_c   1.000
_cell.angle_alpha   90.00
_cell.angle_beta   90.00
_cell.angle_gamma   90.00
#
_symmetry.space_group_name_H-M   'P 1'
#
loop_
_entity.id
_entity.type
_entity.pdbx_description
1 polymer ?
#
loop_
_entity_poly.entity_id
_entity_poly.type
_entity_poly.pdbx_seq_one_letter_code
_entity_poly.pdbx_strand_id
1 'polypeptide(L)'
;MAPQSLALQRCDTSDSLFATPAGVISMLRRYRDVFDPRTTSILLVSRQGFDPSQGPFRAGFLSRLDEREELRQRMADRLAERERKLLFLWYVVELRPGDVARTIRVSRVHCYRLRNDALAALCDGETPSSRDALPSPPGGRGAR
;
A
#
# COMPACT_ATOMS: atom_id res chain seq x y z
N MET A 1 -18.33 -20.38 38.37
CA MET A 1 -17.34 -19.34 38.00
C MET A 1 -16.68 -19.77 36.70
N ALA A 2 -17.10 -19.20 35.58
CA ALA A 2 -16.55 -19.49 34.26
C ALA A 2 -15.58 -18.36 33.86
N PRO A 3 -14.36 -18.66 33.39
CA PRO A 3 -13.49 -17.63 32.84
C PRO A 3 -14.02 -17.27 31.44
N GLN A 4 -14.47 -16.03 31.29
CA GLN A 4 -14.81 -15.47 29.98
C GLN A 4 -13.50 -15.25 29.22
N SER A 5 -13.23 -16.11 28.23
CA SER A 5 -12.18 -15.92 27.25
C SER A 5 -12.45 -14.65 26.45
N LEU A 6 -11.74 -13.57 26.78
CA LEU A 6 -11.60 -12.38 25.95
C LEU A 6 -10.69 -12.72 24.76
N ALA A 7 -11.21 -13.49 23.81
CA ALA A 7 -10.65 -13.57 22.47
C ALA A 7 -10.92 -12.22 21.79
N LEU A 8 -9.96 -11.32 21.91
CA LEU A 8 -9.89 -10.05 21.19
C LEU A 8 -10.15 -10.30 19.70
N GLN A 9 -11.28 -9.77 19.24
CA GLN A 9 -11.63 -9.60 17.83
C GLN A 9 -10.62 -8.65 17.16
N ARG A 10 -9.43 -9.15 16.86
CA ARG A 10 -8.55 -8.61 15.82
C ARG A 10 -8.73 -9.53 14.63
N CYS A 11 -9.52 -9.16 13.61
CA CYS A 11 -9.27 -9.65 12.23
C CYS A 11 -10.08 -8.93 11.12
N ASP A 12 -11.31 -8.44 11.32
CA ASP A 12 -12.15 -8.21 10.11
C ASP A 12 -11.89 -6.91 9.32
N THR A 13 -11.37 -5.85 9.95
CA THR A 13 -11.30 -4.54 9.26
C THR A 13 -10.11 -4.44 8.31
N SER A 14 -8.95 -4.94 8.70
CA SER A 14 -7.73 -4.84 7.90
C SER A 14 -7.83 -5.66 6.62
N ASP A 15 -8.39 -6.87 6.68
CA ASP A 15 -8.63 -7.72 5.51
C ASP A 15 -9.55 -7.04 4.48
N SER A 16 -10.54 -6.27 4.93
CA SER A 16 -11.42 -5.52 4.01
C SER A 16 -10.69 -4.39 3.26
N LEU A 17 -9.65 -3.81 3.85
CA LEU A 17 -8.94 -2.65 3.29
C LEU A 17 -7.98 -3.05 2.16
N PHE A 18 -7.40 -4.25 2.23
CA PHE A 18 -6.53 -4.76 1.18
C PHE A 18 -7.28 -5.67 0.18
N ALA A 19 -8.54 -6.01 0.43
CA ALA A 19 -9.36 -6.74 -0.53
C ALA A 19 -9.61 -5.97 -1.84
N THR A 20 -9.55 -4.63 -1.83
CA THR A 20 -9.90 -3.80 -2.99
C THR A 20 -8.90 -2.67 -3.27
N PRO A 21 -8.71 -2.28 -4.54
CA PRO A 21 -7.88 -1.11 -4.87
C PRO A 21 -8.37 0.18 -4.21
N ALA A 22 -9.67 0.33 -3.98
CA ALA A 22 -10.24 1.50 -3.32
C ALA A 22 -9.82 1.59 -1.84
N GLY A 23 -9.73 0.46 -1.15
CA GLY A 23 -9.22 0.39 0.22
C GLY A 23 -7.74 0.75 0.28
N VAL A 24 -6.92 0.20 -0.61
CA VAL A 24 -5.48 0.53 -0.74
C VAL A 24 -5.27 2.03 -1.04
N ILE A 25 -6.05 2.62 -1.95
CA ILE A 25 -5.99 4.06 -2.24
C ILE A 25 -6.34 4.89 -1.01
N SER A 26 -7.36 4.47 -0.25
CA SER A 26 -7.77 5.16 0.97
C SER A 26 -6.66 5.13 2.02
N MET A 27 -5.94 4.02 2.13
CA MET A 27 -4.78 3.89 3.00
C MET A 27 -3.59 4.74 2.54
N LEU A 28 -3.26 4.73 1.25
CA LEU A 28 -2.18 5.55 0.69
C LEU A 28 -2.41 7.06 0.93
N ARG A 29 -3.66 7.53 0.83
CA ARG A 29 -4.00 8.93 1.11
C ARG A 29 -3.83 9.30 2.59
N ARG A 30 -4.01 8.33 3.49
CA ARG A 30 -3.81 8.49 4.95
C ARG A 30 -2.35 8.36 5.38
N TYR A 31 -1.46 7.95 4.48
CA TYR A 31 -0.04 7.77 4.74
C TYR A 31 0.71 9.06 5.14
N ARG A 32 0.03 10.22 5.02
CA ARG A 32 0.58 11.55 5.31
C ARG A 32 0.57 11.91 6.81
N ASP A 33 0.06 11.06 7.69
CA ASP A 33 0.14 11.24 9.15
C ASP A 33 1.49 10.71 9.66
N VAL A 34 2.39 11.62 10.05
CA VAL A 34 3.85 11.49 9.85
C VAL A 34 4.60 10.75 10.99
N PHE A 35 5.51 9.86 10.60
CA PHE A 35 6.64 9.39 11.42
C PHE A 35 7.78 10.40 11.33
N ASP A 36 8.25 10.92 12.47
CA ASP A 36 9.40 11.83 12.53
C ASP A 36 10.71 11.04 12.76
N PRO A 37 11.59 10.94 11.74
CA PRO A 37 12.83 10.18 11.84
C PRO A 37 13.87 10.82 12.77
N ARG A 38 13.71 12.09 13.17
CA ARG A 38 14.63 12.77 14.10
C ARG A 38 14.35 12.43 15.56
N THR A 39 13.10 12.15 15.88
CA THR A 39 12.64 11.87 17.25
C THR A 39 12.27 10.40 17.44
N THR A 40 12.38 9.57 16.39
CA THR A 40 11.93 8.17 16.39
C THR A 40 10.50 8.02 16.92
N SER A 41 9.67 9.05 16.73
CA SER A 41 8.35 9.17 17.32
C SER A 41 7.30 9.33 16.23
N ILE A 42 6.15 8.67 16.41
CA ILE A 42 4.99 8.84 15.53
C ILE A 42 4.24 10.08 16.03
N LEU A 43 4.42 11.21 15.34
CA LEU A 43 3.74 12.45 15.70
C LEU A 43 2.38 12.49 15.01
N LEU A 44 1.32 12.30 15.78
CA LEU A 44 -0.02 12.62 15.32
C LEU A 44 -0.11 14.16 15.21
N VAL A 45 0.03 14.71 14.01
CA VAL A 45 -0.40 16.10 13.74
C VAL A 45 -1.92 16.13 13.68
N SER A 46 -2.57 15.81 14.80
CA SER A 46 -3.95 16.21 15.00
C SER A 46 -3.97 17.72 15.08
N ARG A 47 -4.52 18.37 14.06
CA ARG A 47 -4.87 19.81 14.11
C ARG A 47 -5.94 20.13 15.16
N GLN A 48 -6.47 19.12 15.86
CA GLN A 48 -7.43 19.28 16.95
C GLN A 48 -6.77 19.08 18.31
N GLY A 49 -7.02 20.03 19.21
CA GLY A 49 -6.48 20.11 20.55
C GLY A 49 -6.69 18.84 21.37
N PHE A 50 -5.76 18.61 22.29
CA PHE A 50 -5.77 17.52 23.26
C PHE A 50 -6.94 17.71 24.23
N ASP A 51 -7.89 16.77 24.24
CA ASP A 51 -8.94 16.67 25.25
C ASP A 51 -8.50 15.64 26.32
N PRO A 52 -8.16 16.08 27.55
CA PRO A 52 -7.68 15.20 28.61
C PRO A 52 -8.72 14.15 29.06
N SER A 53 -10.00 14.29 28.69
CA SER A 53 -11.05 13.32 29.00
C SER A 53 -11.04 12.08 28.09
N GLN A 54 -10.36 12.13 26.93
CA GLN A 54 -10.39 11.05 25.92
C GLN A 54 -9.22 10.06 26.01
N GLY A 55 -8.35 10.19 27.01
CA GLY A 55 -7.13 9.41 27.12
C GLY A 55 -6.09 9.77 26.03
N PRO A 56 -4.84 9.30 26.17
CA PRO A 56 -3.75 9.70 25.27
C PRO A 56 -3.89 9.13 23.85
N PHE A 57 -4.69 8.08 23.66
CA PHE A 57 -4.87 7.42 22.37
C PHE A 57 -6.35 7.39 21.98
N ARG A 58 -6.64 7.80 20.75
CA ARG A 58 -7.98 7.63 20.17
C ARG A 58 -8.28 6.15 19.99
N ALA A 59 -9.56 5.78 20.11
CA ALA A 59 -10.01 4.43 19.77
C ALA A 59 -9.57 4.06 18.33
N GLY A 60 -9.03 2.85 18.16
CA GLY A 60 -8.50 2.37 16.87
C GLY A 60 -7.11 2.91 16.49
N PHE A 61 -6.40 3.60 17.39
CA PHE A 61 -5.04 4.07 17.12
C PHE A 61 -4.08 2.94 16.74
N LEU A 62 -4.04 1.86 17.53
CA LEU A 62 -3.17 0.71 17.25
C LEU A 62 -3.57 0.01 15.94
N SER A 63 -4.85 -0.12 15.64
CA SER A 63 -5.33 -0.68 14.37
C SER A 63 -4.79 0.11 13.17
N ARG A 64 -4.80 1.46 13.24
CA ARG A 64 -4.23 2.30 12.18
C ARG A 64 -2.71 2.17 12.05
N LEU A 65 -2.01 1.90 13.15
CA LEU A 65 -0.58 1.61 13.12
C LEU A 65 -0.31 0.26 12.46
N ASP A 66 -1.06 -0.77 12.84
CA ASP A 66 -0.98 -2.12 12.28
C ASP A 66 -1.29 -2.08 10.75
N GLU A 67 -2.35 -1.39 10.33
CA GLU A 67 -2.70 -1.18 8.92
C GLU A 67 -1.59 -0.46 8.11
N ARG A 68 -0.91 0.52 8.73
CA ARG A 68 0.18 1.25 8.08
C ARG A 68 1.43 0.39 7.92
N GLU A 69 1.75 -0.38 8.95
CA GLU A 69 2.89 -1.30 8.91
C GLU A 69 2.67 -2.39 7.87
N GLU A 70 1.45 -2.92 7.79
CA GLU A 70 1.03 -3.87 6.76
C GLU A 70 1.18 -3.28 5.35
N LEU A 71 0.70 -2.04 5.11
CA LEU A 71 0.88 -1.37 3.82
C LEU A 71 2.36 -1.17 3.48
N ARG A 72 3.17 -0.75 4.45
CA ARG A 72 4.63 -0.56 4.28
C ARG A 72 5.30 -1.86 3.88
N GLN A 73 4.95 -2.96 4.55
CA GLN A 73 5.51 -4.28 4.28
C GLN A 73 5.11 -4.78 2.89
N ARG A 74 3.83 -4.69 2.52
CA ARG A 74 3.36 -5.06 1.17
C ARG A 74 4.03 -4.25 0.06
N MET A 75 4.21 -2.94 0.27
CA MET A 75 4.93 -2.10 -0.69
C MET A 75 6.40 -2.53 -0.81
N ALA A 76 7.06 -2.91 0.29
CA ALA A 76 8.43 -3.38 0.25
C ALA A 76 8.58 -4.73 -0.45
N ASP A 77 7.65 -5.65 -0.21
CA ASP A 77 7.75 -7.03 -0.67
C ASP A 77 7.24 -7.24 -2.10
N ARG A 78 6.20 -6.51 -2.50
CA ARG A 78 5.46 -6.77 -3.74
C ARG A 78 5.72 -5.78 -4.87
N LEU A 79 6.31 -4.62 -4.56
CA LEU A 79 6.49 -3.54 -5.54
C LEU A 79 7.95 -3.19 -5.79
N ALA A 80 8.28 -3.01 -7.07
CA ALA A 80 9.55 -2.42 -7.45
C ALA A 80 9.64 -0.96 -6.94
N GLU A 81 10.87 -0.46 -6.79
CA GLU A 81 11.10 0.93 -6.34
C GLU A 81 10.36 1.97 -7.21
N ARG A 82 10.29 1.71 -8.52
CA ARG A 82 9.59 2.58 -9.47
C ARG A 82 8.08 2.64 -9.20
N GLU A 83 7.46 1.52 -8.87
CA GLU A 83 6.02 1.41 -8.58
C GLU A 83 5.69 2.06 -7.25
N ARG A 84 6.53 1.83 -6.23
CA ARG A 84 6.44 2.53 -4.94
C ARG A 84 6.50 4.05 -5.14
N LYS A 85 7.48 4.52 -5.92
CA LYS A 85 7.63 5.94 -6.24
C LYS A 85 6.43 6.51 -6.99
N LEU A 86 5.88 5.76 -7.95
CA LEU A 86 4.66 6.12 -8.68
C LEU A 86 3.50 6.32 -7.71
N LEU A 87 3.20 5.34 -6.85
CA LEU A 87 2.07 5.40 -5.91
C LEU A 87 2.26 6.52 -4.90
N PHE A 88 3.49 6.73 -4.41
CA PHE A 88 3.81 7.81 -3.48
C PHE A 88 3.54 9.18 -4.09
N LEU A 89 4.05 9.44 -5.31
CA LEU A 89 3.84 10.70 -6.00
C LEU A 89 2.36 10.95 -6.31
N TRP A 90 1.61 9.90 -6.65
CA TRP A 90 0.21 10.02 -7.03
C TRP A 90 -0.71 10.25 -5.83
N TYR A 91 -0.52 9.53 -4.73
CA TYR A 91 -1.51 9.48 -3.65
C TYR A 91 -1.06 10.13 -2.34
N VAL A 92 0.24 10.22 -2.09
CA VAL A 92 0.78 10.86 -0.89
C VAL A 92 1.13 12.32 -1.17
N VAL A 93 1.80 12.57 -2.29
CA VAL A 93 2.16 13.93 -2.75
C VAL A 93 1.03 14.58 -3.56
N GLU A 94 0.07 13.77 -4.05
CA GLU A 94 -1.09 14.23 -4.83
C GLU A 94 -0.72 14.96 -6.14
N LEU A 95 0.38 14.54 -6.79
CA LEU A 95 0.77 15.08 -8.10
C LEU A 95 -0.24 14.69 -9.18
N ARG A 96 -0.39 15.57 -10.18
CA ARG A 96 -1.24 15.27 -11.34
C ARG A 96 -0.62 14.11 -12.14
N PRO A 97 -1.45 13.25 -12.76
CA PRO A 97 -0.97 12.09 -13.51
C PRO A 97 0.09 12.41 -14.59
N GLY A 98 -0.04 13.57 -15.23
CA GLY A 98 0.93 14.03 -16.23
C GLY A 98 2.31 14.36 -15.62
N ASP A 99 2.32 14.96 -14.43
CA ASP A 99 3.56 15.30 -13.71
C ASP A 99 4.21 14.04 -13.13
N VAL A 100 3.40 13.09 -12.65
CA VAL A 100 3.89 11.75 -12.24
C VAL A 100 4.56 11.05 -13.42
N ALA A 101 3.89 10.95 -14.58
CA ALA A 101 4.40 10.28 -15.77
C ALA A 101 5.74 10.88 -16.25
N ARG A 102 5.86 12.21 -16.24
CA ARG A 102 7.14 12.90 -16.55
C ARG A 102 8.22 12.57 -15.52
N THR A 103 7.88 12.60 -14.23
CA THR A 103 8.82 12.33 -13.13
C THR A 103 9.37 10.91 -13.18
N ILE A 104 8.54 9.92 -13.50
CA ILE A 104 8.96 8.51 -13.60
C ILE A 104 9.40 8.11 -15.02
N ARG A 105 9.46 9.07 -15.95
CA ARG A 105 9.90 8.92 -17.35
C ARG A 105 9.16 7.81 -18.12
N VAL A 106 7.84 7.88 -18.14
CA VAL A 106 6.97 6.98 -18.93
C VAL A 106 5.92 7.76 -19.72
N SER A 107 5.34 7.11 -20.73
CA SER A 107 4.14 7.64 -21.38
C SER A 107 2.95 7.64 -20.41
N ARG A 108 2.00 8.55 -20.63
CA ARG A 108 0.80 8.65 -19.79
C ARG A 108 0.03 7.32 -19.73
N VAL A 109 -0.13 6.63 -20.85
CA VAL A 109 -0.82 5.33 -20.91
C VAL A 109 -0.09 4.27 -20.08
N HIS A 110 1.24 4.18 -20.21
CA HIS A 110 2.03 3.25 -19.40
C HIS A 110 1.98 3.59 -17.91
N CYS A 111 1.92 4.89 -17.56
CA CYS A 111 1.75 5.34 -16.18
C CYS A 111 0.45 4.83 -15.55
N TYR A 112 -0.67 4.86 -16.29
CA TYR A 112 -1.95 4.32 -15.79
C TYR A 112 -1.93 2.80 -15.66
N ARG A 113 -1.27 2.09 -16.60
CA ARG A 113 -1.10 0.63 -16.51
C ARG A 113 -0.30 0.25 -15.26
N LEU A 114 0.91 0.82 -15.11
CA LEU A 114 1.74 0.59 -13.93
C LEU A 114 1.03 0.92 -12.62
N ARG A 115 0.22 1.98 -12.59
CA ARG A 115 -0.61 2.31 -11.42
C ARG A 115 -1.58 1.18 -11.08
N ASN A 116 -2.33 0.70 -12.08
CA ASN A 116 -3.33 -0.32 -11.87
C ASN A 116 -2.69 -1.65 -11.47
N ASP A 117 -1.60 -2.03 -12.13
CA ASP A 117 -0.82 -3.23 -11.83
C ASP A 117 -0.26 -3.18 -10.40
N ALA A 118 0.31 -2.05 -9.99
CA ALA A 118 0.83 -1.87 -8.64
C ALA A 118 -0.27 -1.88 -7.56
N LEU A 119 -1.45 -1.31 -7.84
CA LEU A 119 -2.58 -1.38 -6.91
C LEU A 119 -3.12 -2.80 -6.79
N ALA A 120 -3.21 -3.53 -7.90
CA ALA A 120 -3.63 -4.93 -7.89
C ALA A 120 -2.64 -5.80 -7.08
N ALA A 121 -1.33 -5.60 -7.26
CA ALA A 121 -0.31 -6.33 -6.50
C ALA A 121 -0.38 -6.09 -4.98
N LEU A 122 -0.86 -4.93 -4.54
CA LEU A 122 -1.06 -4.63 -3.12
C LEU A 122 -2.33 -5.25 -2.52
N CYS A 123 -3.27 -5.67 -3.37
CA CYS A 123 -4.49 -6.34 -2.91
C CYS A 123 -4.20 -7.78 -2.45
N ASP A 124 -5.14 -8.38 -1.72
CA ASP A 124 -5.03 -9.78 -1.24
C ASP A 124 -5.09 -10.83 -2.37
N GLY A 125 -5.51 -10.41 -3.57
CA GLY A 125 -5.53 -11.26 -4.75
C GLY A 125 -4.14 -11.40 -5.38
N GLU A 126 -3.64 -12.64 -5.36
CA GLU A 126 -2.68 -13.25 -6.29
C GLU A 126 -1.72 -12.26 -6.99
N THR A 127 -0.47 -12.24 -6.52
CA THR A 127 0.66 -11.71 -7.29
C THR A 127 0.50 -12.13 -8.76
N PRO A 128 0.43 -11.19 -9.73
CA PRO A 128 0.69 -11.56 -11.11
C PRO A 128 2.16 -12.02 -11.13
N SER A 129 2.32 -13.35 -11.14
CA SER A 129 3.58 -14.05 -11.36
C SER A 129 4.24 -13.46 -12.59
N SER A 130 5.20 -12.58 -12.34
CA SER A 130 6.14 -12.17 -13.36
C SER A 130 6.91 -13.44 -13.73
N ARG A 131 6.68 -13.98 -14.93
CA ARG A 131 7.51 -14.99 -15.66
C ARG A 131 7.06 -16.45 -15.74
N ASP A 132 5.77 -16.77 -15.75
CA ASP A 132 5.35 -18.11 -16.21
C ASP A 132 5.33 -18.21 -17.75
N ALA A 133 6.50 -18.58 -18.27
CA ALA A 133 6.71 -19.58 -19.32
C ALA A 133 6.06 -19.33 -20.70
N LEU A 134 6.72 -18.52 -21.54
CA LEU A 134 6.83 -18.88 -22.96
C LEU A 134 7.93 -19.96 -23.07
N PRO A 135 7.63 -21.20 -23.51
CA PRO A 135 8.69 -22.07 -23.98
C PRO A 135 9.30 -21.46 -25.25
N SER A 136 10.62 -21.31 -25.26
CA SER A 136 11.40 -20.95 -26.45
C SER A 136 11.01 -21.84 -27.63
N PRO A 137 10.84 -21.29 -28.85
CA PRO A 137 10.62 -22.12 -30.02
C PRO A 137 11.86 -22.98 -30.27
N PRO A 138 11.73 -24.30 -30.53
CA PRO A 138 12.86 -25.05 -31.04
C PRO A 138 13.24 -24.48 -32.41
N GLY A 139 14.44 -23.93 -32.50
CA GLY A 139 15.05 -23.47 -33.74
C GLY A 139 15.09 -24.60 -34.77
N GLY A 140 14.68 -24.27 -36.00
CA GLY A 140 14.66 -25.19 -37.11
C GLY A 140 16.05 -25.74 -37.47
N ARG A 141 16.04 -26.95 -38.03
CA ARG A 141 17.09 -27.49 -38.87
C ARG A 141 16.50 -28.51 -39.84
N GLY A 142 16.82 -28.37 -41.11
CA GLY A 142 16.78 -29.47 -42.07
C GLY A 142 15.92 -29.22 -43.30
N ALA A 143 16.35 -28.29 -44.15
CA ALA A 143 16.14 -28.46 -45.58
C ALA A 143 16.98 -29.66 -46.05
N ARG A 144 16.34 -30.67 -46.63
CA ARG A 144 16.77 -31.50 -47.77
C ARG A 144 15.69 -32.51 -48.11
#